data_AF-A0A1W9J1L9-F1
#
_entry.id   AF-A0A1W9J1L9-F1
#
_cell.length_a   1.000
_cell.length_b   1.000
_cell.length_c   1.000
_cell.angle_alpha   90.00
_cell.angle_beta   90.00
_cell.angle_gamma   90.00
#
_symmetry.space_group_name_H-M   'P 1'
#
loop_
_entity.id
_entity.type
_entity.pdbx_description
1 polymer ?
#
loop_
_entity_poly.entity_id
_entity_poly.type
_entity_poly.pdbx_seq_one_letter_code
_entity_poly.pdbx_strand_id
1 'polypeptide(L)' 'MKSKKAEPTRKLFGLRLDKALMAEIQHVSIDEDRYVNELVEEGLRDLLKKHREKRKGVR' A
#
# COMPACT_ATOMS: atom_id res chain seq x y z
N MET A 1 16.63 -28.98 -17.04
CA MET A 1 16.50 -27.54 -16.71
C MET A 1 15.35 -27.40 -15.71
N LYS A 2 15.62 -27.05 -14.45
CA LYS A 2 14.55 -26.85 -13.45
C LYS A 2 13.93 -25.48 -13.67
N SER A 3 12.64 -25.44 -14.01
CA SER A 3 11.85 -24.21 -14.14
C SER A 3 11.91 -23.43 -12.83
N LYS A 4 12.48 -22.22 -12.86
CA LYS A 4 12.42 -21.26 -11.75
C LYS A 4 10.94 -20.95 -11.50
N LYS A 5 10.34 -21.52 -10.45
CA LYS A 5 9.04 -21.08 -9.96
C LYS A 5 9.20 -19.62 -9.56
N ALA A 6 8.49 -18.72 -10.23
CA ALA A 6 8.44 -17.31 -9.84
C ALA A 6 7.93 -17.24 -8.40
N GLU A 7 8.68 -16.57 -7.51
CA GLU A 7 8.21 -16.37 -6.15
C GLU A 7 6.91 -15.54 -6.16
N PRO A 8 5.95 -15.82 -5.27
CA PRO A 8 4.76 -15.01 -5.16
C PRO A 8 5.16 -13.55 -4.89
N THR A 9 4.70 -12.65 -5.75
CA THR A 9 5.10 -11.24 -5.77
C THR A 9 4.59 -10.44 -4.58
N ARG A 10 3.65 -11.00 -3.80
CA ARG A 10 3.02 -10.35 -2.65
C ARG A 10 3.33 -11.12 -1.36
N LYS A 11 3.68 -10.39 -0.31
CA LYS A 11 3.87 -10.90 1.05
C LYS A 11 2.76 -10.40 1.94
N LEU A 12 2.21 -11.26 2.80
CA LEU A 12 1.23 -10.85 3.80
C LEU A 12 1.93 -10.01 4.88
N PHE A 13 1.34 -8.86 5.20
CA PHE A 13 1.79 -8.00 6.29
C PHE A 13 0.63 -7.71 7.22
N GLY A 14 0.67 -8.26 8.44
CA GLY A 14 -0.36 -8.04 9.45
C GLY A 14 -0.17 -6.70 10.16
N LEU A 15 -1.16 -5.81 10.06
CA LEU A 15 -1.15 -4.49 10.68
C LEU A 15 -2.26 -4.35 11.71
N ARG A 16 -2.01 -3.52 12.74
CA ARG A 16 -3.05 -2.97 13.61
C ARG A 16 -3.18 -1.49 13.27
N LEU A 17 -4.35 -1.11 12.76
CA LEU A 17 -4.69 0.25 12.37
C LEU A 17 -5.79 0.78 13.28
N ASP A 18 -5.89 2.11 13.36
CA ASP A 18 -6.99 2.76 14.06
C ASP A 18 -8.35 2.37 13.44
N LYS A 19 -9.36 2.21 14.29
CA LYS A 19 -10.68 1.75 13.87
C LYS A 19 -11.40 2.76 12.97
N ALA A 20 -11.29 4.05 13.26
CA ALA A 20 -11.92 5.09 12.45
C ALA A 20 -11.27 5.15 11.08
N LEU A 21 -9.93 5.11 11.03
CA LEU A 21 -9.18 5.03 9.78
C LEU A 21 -9.59 3.81 8.92
N MET A 22 -9.77 2.65 9.56
CA MET A 22 -10.24 1.43 8.87
C MET A 22 -11.66 1.59 8.30
N ALA A 23 -12.55 2.30 8.99
CA ALA A 23 -13.91 2.54 8.49
C ALA A 23 -13.89 3.51 7.30
N GLU A 24 -13.10 4.59 7.38
CA GLU A 24 -12.97 5.57 6.30
C GLU A 24 -12.42 4.93 5.02
N ILE A 25 -11.35 4.11 5.12
CA ILE A 25 -10.79 3.45 3.94
C ILE A 25 -11.74 2.39 3.36
N GLN A 26 -12.58 1.76 4.18
CA GLN A 26 -13.61 0.85 3.70
C GLN A 26 -14.70 1.58 2.92
N HIS A 27 -15.15 2.75 3.38
CA HIS A 27 -16.09 3.56 2.61
C HIS A 27 -15.52 3.94 1.24
N VAL A 28 -14.27 4.43 1.19
CA VAL A 28 -13.60 4.74 -0.09
C VAL A 28 -13.50 3.51 -0.98
N SER A 29 -13.21 2.34 -0.41
CA SER A 29 -13.13 1.09 -1.18
C SER A 29 -14.46 0.72 -1.84
N ILE A 30 -15.59 1.03 -1.20
CA ILE A 30 -16.94 0.79 -1.73
C ILE A 30 -17.27 1.85 -2.80
N ASP A 31 -17.00 3.12 -2.52
CA ASP A 31 -17.31 4.23 -3.42
C ASP A 31 -16.53 4.16 -4.74
N GLU A 32 -15.28 3.69 -4.69
CA GLU A 32 -14.40 3.56 -5.86
C GLU A 32 -14.41 2.18 -6.51
N ASP A 33 -15.14 1.19 -5.96
CA ASP A 33 -15.12 -0.22 -6.37
C ASP A 33 -13.69 -0.80 -6.46
N ARG A 34 -12.93 -0.62 -5.37
CA ARG A 34 -11.50 -1.01 -5.28
C ARG A 34 -11.22 -1.83 -4.04
N TYR A 35 -10.16 -2.63 -4.06
CA TYR A 35 -9.78 -3.36 -2.86
C TYR A 35 -9.07 -2.45 -1.86
N VAL A 36 -9.37 -2.59 -0.56
CA VAL A 36 -8.67 -1.88 0.53
C VAL A 36 -7.15 -2.02 0.42
N ASN A 37 -6.65 -3.19 0.04
CA ASN A 37 -5.21 -3.41 -0.15
C ASN A 37 -4.60 -2.51 -1.23
N GLU A 38 -5.33 -2.23 -2.32
CA GLU A 38 -4.86 -1.36 -3.40
C GLU A 38 -4.76 0.10 -2.93
N LEU A 39 -5.77 0.56 -2.18
CA LEU A 39 -5.77 1.88 -1.56
C LEU A 39 -4.63 2.04 -0.55
N VAL A 40 -4.38 1.01 0.27
CA VAL A 40 -3.25 1.00 1.21
C VAL A 40 -1.92 1.02 0.46
N GLU A 41 -1.74 0.21 -0.58
CA GLU A 41 -0.52 0.22 -1.39
C GLU A 41 -0.27 1.58 -2.05
N GLU A 42 -1.30 2.23 -2.58
CA GLU A 42 -1.23 3.56 -3.16
C GLU A 42 -0.76 4.59 -2.12
N GLY A 43 -1.42 4.66 -0.95
CA GLY A 43 -1.04 5.56 0.13
C GLY A 43 0.39 5.34 0.62
N LEU A 44 0.84 4.07 0.70
CA LEU A 44 2.22 3.73 1.06
C LEU A 44 3.22 4.20 -0.01
N ARG A 45 2.90 4.05 -1.31
CA ARG A 45 3.75 4.53 -2.41
C ARG A 45 3.89 6.06 -2.38
N ASP A 46 2.80 6.77 -2.13
CA ASP A 46 2.78 8.22 -2.03
C ASP A 46 3.58 8.72 -0.83
N LEU A 47 3.46 8.05 0.32
CA LEU A 47 4.28 8.32 1.49
C LEU A 47 5.78 8.16 1.16
N LEU A 48 6.16 7.05 0.51
CA LEU A 48 7.55 6.80 0.12
C LEU A 48 8.06 7.82 -0.91
N LYS A 49 7.21 8.26 -1.84
CA LYS A 49 7.53 9.31 -2.81
C LYS A 49 7.84 10.62 -2.10
N LYS A 50 6.98 11.07 -1.18
CA LYS A 50 7.19 12.27 -0.35
C LYS A 50 8.53 12.23 0.40
N HIS A 51 8.90 11.07 0.96
CA HIS A 51 10.19 10.91 1.64
C HIS A 51 11.41 10.88 0.69
N ARG A 52 11.24 10.41 -0.55
CA ARG A 52 12.31 10.48 -1.56
C ARG A 52 12.50 11.91 -2.04
N GLU A 53 11.43 12.63 -2.29
CA GLU A 53 11.45 14.03 -2.74
C GLU A 53 12.02 14.95 -1.65
N LYS A 54 11.59 14.79 -0.39
CA LYS A 54 12.17 15.52 0.75
C LYS A 54 13.68 15.31 0.86
N ARG A 55 14.17 14.08 0.64
CA ARG A 55 15.61 13.79 0.65
C ARG A 55 16.36 14.38 -0.56
N LYS A 56 15.71 14.56 -1.70
CA LYS A 56 16.30 15.20 -2.89
C LYS A 56 16.36 16.72 -2.78
N GLY A 57 15.37 17.36 -2.14
CA GLY A 57 15.36 18.81 -1.91
C GLY A 57 16.22 19.29 -0.73
N VAL A 58 16.79 18.37 0.06
CA VAL A 58 17.75 18.65 1.14
C VAL A 58 19.20 18.51 0.65
N ARG A 59 19.42 18.40 -0.67
CA ARG A 59 20.73 18.23 -1.29
C ARG A 59 21.02 19.30 -2.31
#